data_AF-N9AKI9-F1
#
_entry.id   AF-N9AKI9-F1
#
_cell.length_a   1.000
_cell.length_b   1.000
_cell.length_c   1.000
_cell.angle_alpha   90.00
_cell.angle_beta   90.00
_cell.angle_gamma   90.00
#
_symmetry.space_group_name_H-M   'P 1'
#
loop_
_entity.id
_entity.type
_entity.pdbx_description
1 polymer ?
#
loop_
_entity_poly.entity_id
_entity_poly.type
_entity_poly.pdbx_seq_one_letter_code
_entity_poly.pdbx_strand_id
1 'polypeptide(L)'
;MMANKANKANKANKANIGIGAVIVLMVAAYLGLDLSESKQQTNTFTPVQEATEQHKQQPDRANINTVDTGIARIQQAYQQRQSDIQVQGAGEVIAILKDDNEGSRHQKFILELNNGNTHTVLIAHNIDLAPRISNV
;
A
#
# COMPACT_ATOMS: atom_id res chain seq x y z
N MET A 1 28.06 69.46 20.06
CA MET A 1 28.18 68.04 19.70
C MET A 1 27.06 67.28 20.39
N MET A 2 26.13 66.67 19.64
CA MET A 2 25.50 65.38 19.97
C MET A 2 24.52 65.01 18.86
N ALA A 3 24.66 63.77 18.38
CA ALA A 3 24.17 63.30 17.11
C ALA A 3 22.73 62.78 17.13
N ASN A 4 22.17 62.83 15.93
CA ASN A 4 20.92 62.33 15.40
C ASN A 4 20.68 60.82 15.67
N LYS A 5 19.44 60.43 15.99
CA LYS A 5 19.01 59.02 15.97
C LYS A 5 17.83 58.88 14.99
N ALA A 6 18.15 58.52 13.75
CA ALA A 6 17.16 58.08 12.77
C ALA A 6 16.77 56.61 13.06
N ASN A 7 15.48 56.36 13.29
CA ASN A 7 14.93 55.01 13.29
C ASN A 7 14.79 54.52 11.85
N LYS A 8 15.50 53.44 11.52
CA LYS A 8 15.43 52.78 10.21
C LYS A 8 14.31 51.74 10.23
N ALA A 9 13.30 51.92 9.39
CA ALA A 9 12.24 50.93 9.17
C ALA A 9 12.84 49.66 8.52
N ASN A 10 12.50 48.49 9.06
CA ASN A 10 12.85 47.21 8.46
C ASN A 10 11.95 46.94 7.25
N LYS A 11 12.55 46.98 6.05
CA LYS A 11 11.91 46.62 4.79
C LYS A 11 12.08 45.12 4.56
N ALA A 12 11.00 44.36 4.59
CA ALA A 12 11.01 42.94 4.23
C ALA A 12 11.38 42.75 2.74
N ASN A 13 12.37 41.90 2.48
CA ASN A 13 12.91 41.56 1.17
C ASN A 13 12.10 40.42 0.51
N LYS A 14 11.18 40.77 -0.40
CA LYS A 14 10.31 39.82 -1.11
C LYS A 14 10.93 39.18 -2.37
N ALA A 15 12.20 38.77 -2.34
CA ALA A 15 12.91 38.37 -3.58
C ALA A 15 13.42 36.93 -3.66
N ASN A 16 13.03 36.00 -2.77
CA ASN A 16 13.68 34.68 -2.70
C ASN A 16 12.72 33.47 -2.78
N ILE A 17 11.44 33.67 -3.12
CA ILE A 17 10.46 32.57 -3.16
C ILE A 17 10.72 31.60 -4.32
N GLY A 18 11.28 32.07 -5.45
CA GLY A 18 11.49 31.22 -6.63
C GLY A 18 12.57 30.15 -6.48
N ILE A 19 13.69 30.46 -5.82
CA ILE A 19 14.83 29.53 -5.68
C ILE A 19 14.49 28.42 -4.68
N GLY A 20 13.77 28.75 -3.60
CA GLY A 20 13.32 27.75 -2.63
C GLY A 20 12.38 26.71 -3.25
N ALA A 21 11.48 27.13 -4.13
CA ALA A 21 10.53 26.23 -4.80
C ALA A 21 11.22 25.19 -5.70
N VAL A 22 12.29 25.58 -6.40
CA VAL A 22 13.05 24.66 -7.28
C VAL A 22 13.80 23.60 -6.48
N ILE A 23 14.40 23.98 -5.34
CA ILE A 23 15.12 23.04 -4.48
C ILE A 23 14.15 21.99 -3.92
N VAL A 24 12.97 22.41 -3.46
CA VAL A 24 11.94 21.49 -2.95
C VAL A 24 11.47 20.53 -4.05
N LEU A 25 11.25 21.02 -5.28
CA LEU A 25 10.86 20.16 -6.42
C LEU A 25 11.95 19.15 -6.79
N MET A 26 13.23 19.55 -6.81
CA MET A 26 14.36 18.66 -7.08
C MET A 26 14.48 17.57 -6.01
N VAL A 27 14.33 17.93 -4.73
CA VAL A 27 14.36 16.97 -3.63
C VAL A 27 13.17 16.01 -3.70
N ALA A 28 11.97 16.51 -4.02
CA ALA A 28 10.78 15.67 -4.20
C ALA A 28 10.93 14.69 -5.37
N ALA A 29 11.51 15.12 -6.49
CA ALA A 29 11.80 14.25 -7.64
C ALA A 29 12.86 13.19 -7.31
N TYR A 30 13.89 13.55 -6.53
CA TYR A 30 14.93 12.60 -6.11
C TYR A 30 14.41 11.57 -5.09
N LEU A 31 13.51 11.98 -4.19
CA LEU A 31 12.93 11.13 -3.16
C LEU A 31 11.66 10.39 -3.63
N GLY A 32 11.16 10.66 -4.83
CA GLY A 32 9.94 10.03 -5.36
C GLY A 32 8.67 10.42 -4.58
N LEU A 33 8.59 11.66 -4.08
CA LEU A 33 7.39 12.19 -3.44
C LEU A 33 6.34 12.51 -4.51
N ASP A 34 5.37 11.61 -4.70
CA ASP A 34 4.17 11.87 -5.49
C ASP A 34 3.21 12.75 -4.67
N LEU A 35 3.04 14.01 -5.08
CA LEU A 35 2.02 14.92 -4.52
C LEU A 35 0.66 14.56 -5.14
N SER A 36 0.09 13.43 -4.73
CA SER A 36 -1.27 13.07 -5.11
C SER A 36 -2.25 13.79 -4.17
N GLU A 37 -3.06 14.72 -4.71
CA GLU A 37 -4.22 15.26 -4.00
C GLU A 37 -5.16 14.11 -3.64
N SER A 38 -5.29 13.82 -2.35
CA SER A 38 -6.21 12.82 -1.83
C SER A 38 -7.64 13.35 -1.91
N LYS A 39 -8.31 13.12 -3.05
CA LYS A 39 -9.78 13.13 -3.08
C LYS A 39 -10.26 11.94 -2.26
N GLN A 40 -10.64 12.23 -1.02
CA GLN A 40 -11.33 11.31 -0.13
C GLN A 40 -12.60 10.79 -0.84
N GLN A 41 -12.62 9.52 -1.22
CA GLN A 41 -13.85 8.82 -1.56
C GLN A 41 -14.54 8.41 -0.25
N THR A 42 -15.61 9.14 0.08
CA THR A 42 -16.58 8.76 1.08
C THR A 42 -17.36 7.54 0.60
N ASN A 43 -17.12 6.39 1.23
CA ASN A 43 -17.93 5.19 1.01
C ASN A 43 -19.34 5.43 1.56
N THR A 44 -20.27 5.76 0.66
CA THR A 44 -21.69 5.87 0.97
C THR A 44 -22.31 4.50 0.76
N PHE A 45 -22.71 3.84 1.85
CA PHE A 45 -23.48 2.59 1.79
C PHE A 45 -24.94 2.93 1.50
N THR A 46 -25.48 2.38 0.41
CA THR A 46 -26.91 2.43 0.09
C THR A 46 -27.46 1.00 0.17
N PRO A 47 -28.39 0.68 1.07
CA PRO A 47 -29.11 -0.59 1.04
C PRO A 47 -30.41 -0.39 0.27
N VAL A 48 -30.59 -1.06 -0.88
CA VAL A 48 -31.93 -1.31 -1.44
C VAL A 48 -31.95 -2.71 -2.03
N GLN A 49 -32.88 -3.51 -1.51
CA GLN A 49 -33.21 -4.87 -1.93
C GLN A 49 -34.22 -4.84 -3.10
N GLU A 50 -34.36 -6.01 -3.73
CA GLU A 50 -35.50 -6.55 -4.50
C GLU A 50 -35.48 -6.56 -6.05
N ALA A 51 -35.41 -7.82 -6.53
CA ALA A 51 -35.93 -8.45 -7.75
C ALA A 51 -35.52 -7.84 -9.10
N THR A 52 -34.93 -8.57 -10.05
CA THR A 52 -35.52 -9.78 -10.64
C THR A 52 -34.44 -10.55 -11.44
N GLU A 53 -34.68 -11.84 -11.57
CA GLU A 53 -33.89 -12.92 -12.16
C GLU A 53 -33.30 -12.69 -13.58
N GLN A 54 -32.24 -13.45 -13.85
CA GLN A 54 -31.66 -13.86 -15.15
C GLN A 54 -30.29 -13.28 -15.54
N HIS A 55 -29.21 -13.86 -15.01
CA HIS A 55 -28.14 -14.33 -15.90
C HIS A 55 -27.40 -15.55 -15.31
N LYS A 56 -27.46 -16.66 -16.04
CA LYS A 56 -26.66 -17.86 -15.80
C LYS A 56 -25.18 -17.55 -16.04
N GLN A 57 -24.32 -18.09 -15.15
CA GLN A 57 -22.91 -18.41 -15.38
C GLN A 57 -22.00 -17.26 -15.87
N GLN A 58 -21.40 -16.55 -14.92
CA GLN A 58 -20.08 -15.94 -15.14
C GLN A 58 -19.36 -15.81 -13.79
N PRO A 59 -18.61 -16.84 -13.33
CA PRO A 59 -17.54 -16.57 -12.39
C PRO A 59 -16.35 -15.97 -13.20
N ASP A 60 -15.33 -15.49 -12.50
CA ASP A 60 -13.96 -15.31 -13.01
C ASP A 60 -13.55 -13.95 -13.57
N ARG A 61 -14.37 -13.17 -14.29
CA ARG A 61 -13.82 -11.92 -14.89
C ARG A 61 -13.51 -10.81 -13.90
N ALA A 62 -14.28 -10.67 -12.82
CA ALA A 62 -14.03 -9.66 -11.80
C ALA A 62 -12.89 -10.04 -10.83
N ASN A 63 -12.69 -11.35 -10.61
CA ASN A 63 -11.74 -11.86 -9.61
C ASN A 63 -10.27 -11.79 -10.11
N ILE A 64 -10.05 -12.03 -11.40
CA ILE A 64 -8.69 -11.97 -12.00
C ILE A 64 -8.10 -10.56 -11.85
N ASN A 65 -8.88 -9.52 -12.17
CA ASN A 65 -8.41 -8.14 -12.07
C ASN A 65 -8.05 -7.75 -10.63
N THR A 66 -8.80 -8.23 -9.63
CA THR A 66 -8.50 -7.94 -8.21
C THR A 66 -7.29 -8.72 -7.69
N VAL A 67 -7.06 -9.94 -8.19
CA VAL A 67 -5.89 -10.75 -7.82
C VAL A 67 -4.62 -10.17 -8.44
N ASP A 68 -4.64 -9.83 -9.74
CA ASP A 68 -3.49 -9.26 -10.45
C ASP A 68 -3.09 -7.89 -9.87
N THR A 69 -4.08 -7.03 -9.59
CA THR A 69 -3.82 -5.72 -8.95
C THR A 69 -3.23 -5.87 -7.55
N GLY A 70 -3.68 -6.87 -6.81
CA GLY A 70 -3.17 -7.16 -5.48
C GLY A 70 -1.73 -7.70 -5.48
N ILE A 71 -1.38 -8.59 -6.41
CA ILE A 71 -0.02 -9.08 -6.60
C ILE A 71 0.93 -7.94 -7.01
N ALA A 72 0.51 -7.07 -7.92
CA ALA A 72 1.29 -5.89 -8.30
C ALA A 72 1.57 -4.98 -7.07
N ARG A 73 0.58 -4.81 -6.19
CA ARG A 73 0.74 -4.05 -4.94
C ARG A 73 1.75 -4.68 -3.98
N ILE A 74 1.77 -6.01 -3.88
CA ILE A 74 2.78 -6.75 -3.09
C ILE A 74 4.18 -6.49 -3.66
N GLN A 75 4.34 -6.60 -4.99
CA GLN A 75 5.64 -6.37 -5.65
C GLN A 75 6.14 -4.94 -5.44
N GLN A 76 5.26 -3.96 -5.60
CA GLN A 76 5.61 -2.55 -5.36
C GLN A 76 6.04 -2.33 -3.90
N ALA A 77 5.31 -2.88 -2.94
CA ALA A 77 5.64 -2.73 -1.53
C ALA A 77 6.99 -3.35 -1.17
N TYR A 78 7.31 -4.51 -1.76
CA TYR A 78 8.63 -5.12 -1.62
C TYR A 78 9.73 -4.23 -2.20
N GLN A 79 9.55 -3.71 -3.42
CA GLN A 79 10.49 -2.81 -4.08
C GLN A 79 10.71 -1.51 -3.29
N GLN A 80 9.64 -0.96 -2.72
CA GLN A 80 9.64 0.26 -1.92
C GLN A 80 9.97 0.01 -0.43
N ARG A 81 10.20 -1.26 -0.04
CA ARG A 81 10.45 -1.68 1.35
C ARG A 81 9.40 -1.19 2.34
N GLN A 82 8.14 -1.20 1.92
CA GLN A 82 7.00 -0.79 2.74
C GLN A 82 6.54 -1.94 3.62
N SER A 83 6.07 -1.59 4.82
CA SER A 83 5.44 -2.49 5.78
C SER A 83 4.00 -2.05 6.05
N ASP A 84 3.25 -2.86 6.79
CA ASP A 84 1.92 -2.51 7.32
C ASP A 84 0.89 -2.14 6.25
N ILE A 85 1.03 -2.74 5.06
CA ILE A 85 0.09 -2.56 3.96
C ILE A 85 -0.89 -3.72 3.86
N GLN A 86 -2.15 -3.40 3.58
CA GLN A 86 -3.15 -4.41 3.27
C GLN A 86 -3.12 -4.76 1.78
N VAL A 87 -3.10 -6.05 1.49
CA VAL A 87 -3.05 -6.62 0.15
C VAL A 87 -4.01 -7.80 0.06
N GLN A 88 -4.41 -8.13 -1.16
CA GLN A 88 -5.14 -9.35 -1.49
C GLN A 88 -4.38 -10.04 -2.62
N GLY A 89 -4.35 -11.36 -2.64
CA GLY A 89 -3.66 -12.10 -3.68
C GLY A 89 -3.99 -13.59 -3.58
N ALA A 90 -3.64 -14.32 -4.62
CA ALA A 90 -3.74 -15.77 -4.66
C ALA A 90 -2.41 -16.35 -5.17
N GLY A 91 -2.16 -17.62 -4.86
CA GLY A 91 -0.93 -18.29 -5.23
C GLY A 91 -0.95 -19.77 -4.86
N GLU A 92 0.12 -20.47 -5.19
CA GLU A 92 0.32 -21.88 -4.87
C GLU A 92 1.20 -22.04 -3.62
N VAL A 93 0.80 -22.90 -2.69
CA VAL A 93 1.65 -23.23 -1.53
C VAL A 93 2.74 -24.19 -1.97
N ILE A 94 3.99 -23.72 -1.99
CA ILE A 94 5.13 -24.52 -2.48
C ILE A 94 5.97 -25.13 -1.34
N ALA A 95 5.82 -24.64 -0.11
CA ALA A 95 6.50 -25.19 1.06
C ALA A 95 5.75 -24.91 2.36
N ILE A 96 5.64 -25.92 3.22
CA ILE A 96 5.17 -25.76 4.61
C ILE A 96 6.38 -25.74 5.52
N LEU A 97 6.48 -24.72 6.38
CA LEU A 97 7.58 -24.54 7.32
C LEU A 97 7.16 -24.99 8.73
N LYS A 98 8.13 -25.07 9.63
CA LYS A 98 7.86 -25.31 11.05
C LYS A 98 7.01 -24.16 11.62
N ASP A 99 5.99 -24.54 12.39
CA ASP A 99 5.13 -23.59 13.10
C ASP A 99 5.93 -22.69 14.05
N ASP A 100 5.45 -21.46 14.17
CA ASP A 100 5.84 -20.55 15.24
C ASP A 100 4.92 -20.79 16.44
N ASN A 101 5.51 -21.09 17.59
CA ASN A 101 4.80 -21.39 18.83
C ASN A 101 5.11 -20.37 19.94
N GLU A 102 5.74 -19.24 19.60
CA GLU A 102 5.97 -18.16 20.56
C GLU A 102 4.74 -17.25 20.62
N GLY A 103 4.04 -17.24 21.76
CA GLY A 103 2.78 -16.50 21.91
C GLY A 103 1.60 -17.19 21.21
N SER A 104 0.80 -16.44 20.42
CA SER A 104 -0.23 -17.04 19.58
C SER A 104 0.41 -17.91 18.50
N ARG A 105 -0.16 -19.09 18.26
CA ARG A 105 0.48 -20.05 17.36
C ARG A 105 0.25 -19.64 15.91
N HIS A 106 1.31 -19.68 15.09
CA HIS A 106 1.23 -19.36 13.67
C HIS A 106 1.80 -20.50 12.82
N GLN A 107 1.05 -20.93 11.80
CA GLN A 107 1.60 -21.78 10.76
C GLN A 107 2.32 -20.92 9.74
N LYS A 108 3.55 -21.31 9.40
CA LYS A 108 4.37 -20.64 8.38
C LYS A 108 4.41 -21.47 7.11
N PHE A 109 4.25 -20.83 5.97
CA PHE A 109 4.38 -21.47 4.65
C PHE A 109 4.76 -20.45 3.58
N ILE A 110 5.28 -20.95 2.46
CA ILE A 110 5.69 -20.15 1.31
C ILE A 110 4.63 -20.28 0.21
N LEU A 111 4.19 -19.13 -0.29
CA LEU A 111 3.23 -18.99 -1.37
C LEU A 111 3.92 -18.44 -2.62
N GLU A 112 3.85 -19.11 -3.76
CA GLU A 112 4.24 -18.58 -5.08
C GLU A 112 3.06 -17.79 -5.67
N LEU A 113 3.26 -16.51 -6.00
CA LEU A 113 2.16 -15.60 -6.36
C LEU A 113 1.74 -15.67 -7.83
N ASN A 114 2.62 -16.08 -8.73
CA ASN A 114 2.37 -16.03 -10.16
C ASN A 114 3.02 -17.25 -10.78
N ASN A 115 2.22 -18.25 -11.14
CA ASN A 115 2.62 -19.53 -11.75
C ASN A 115 3.78 -19.38 -12.76
N GLY A 116 5.03 -19.45 -12.31
CA GLY A 116 6.25 -19.29 -13.15
C GLY A 116 7.05 -17.98 -13.03
N ASN A 117 6.56 -16.94 -12.34
CA ASN A 117 7.35 -15.78 -11.90
C ASN A 117 7.81 -16.01 -10.45
N THR A 118 9.11 -15.91 -10.17
CA THR A 118 9.79 -16.33 -8.92
C THR A 118 9.45 -15.52 -7.65
N HIS A 119 8.35 -14.77 -7.62
CA HIS A 119 7.94 -14.00 -6.46
C HIS A 119 7.21 -14.90 -5.46
N THR A 120 7.77 -14.99 -4.27
CA THR A 120 7.23 -15.77 -3.17
C THR A 120 6.95 -14.89 -1.96
N VAL A 121 5.98 -15.30 -1.16
CA VAL A 121 5.62 -14.64 0.11
C VAL A 121 5.65 -15.68 1.22
N LEU A 122 6.28 -15.32 2.34
CA LEU A 122 6.13 -16.05 3.59
C LEU A 122 4.85 -15.61 4.27
N ILE A 123 3.92 -16.55 4.47
CA ILE A 123 2.69 -16.32 5.22
C ILE A 123 2.86 -16.89 6.62
N ALA A 124 2.44 -16.13 7.64
CA ALA A 124 2.27 -16.59 9.01
C ALA A 124 0.80 -16.40 9.40
N HIS A 125 0.04 -17.49 9.49
CA HIS A 125 -1.38 -17.44 9.82
C HIS A 125 -1.65 -18.01 11.22
N ASN A 126 -2.49 -17.33 12.00
CA ASN A 126 -2.83 -17.73 13.36
C ASN A 126 -3.72 -18.99 13.38
N ILE A 127 -3.15 -20.10 13.82
CA ILE A 127 -3.84 -21.42 13.84
C ILE A 127 -4.72 -21.63 15.07
N ASP A 128 -4.73 -20.70 16.02
CA ASP A 128 -5.73 -20.69 17.09
C ASP A 128 -7.06 -20.12 16.60
N LEU A 129 -7.04 -19.30 15.54
CA LEU A 129 -8.21 -18.59 15.02
C LEU A 129 -8.76 -19.16 13.71
N ALA A 130 -7.96 -19.89 12.93
CA ALA A 130 -8.48 -20.58 11.75
C ALA A 130 -7.82 -21.94 11.47
N PRO A 131 -8.44 -22.77 10.60
CA PRO A 131 -7.97 -24.12 10.33
C PRO A 131 -6.56 -24.15 9.72
N ARG A 132 -5.83 -25.22 10.06
CA ARG A 132 -4.50 -25.48 9.52
C ARG A 132 -4.56 -25.86 8.03
N ILE A 133 -3.60 -25.39 7.25
CA ILE A 133 -3.37 -25.89 5.89
C ILE A 133 -2.72 -27.27 6.00
N SER A 134 -3.42 -28.27 5.47
CA SER A 134 -2.93 -29.65 5.40
C SER A 134 -1.85 -29.78 4.33
N ASN A 135 -1.03 -30.83 4.45
CA ASN A 135 0.14 -31.05 3.59
C ASN A 135 -0.20 -30.91 2.10
N VAL A 136 0.74 -30.30 1.36
CA VAL A 136 0.74 -30.22 -0.11
C VAL A 136 1.29 -31.48 -0.74
#